data_AF-A0A4Y1R407-F1
#
_entry.id   AF-A0A4Y1R407-F1
#
_cell.length_a   1.000
_cell.length_b   1.000
_cell.length_c   1.000
_cell.angle_alpha   90.00
_cell.angle_beta   90.00
_cell.angle_gamma   90.00
#
_symmetry.space_group_name_H-M   'P 1'
#
loop_
_entity.id
_entity.type
_entity.pdbx_description
1 polymer ?
#
loop_
_entity_poly.entity_id
_entity_poly.type
_entity_poly.pdbx_seq_one_letter_code
_entity_poly.pdbx_strand_id
1 'polypeptide(L)'
;MKVIWDKGARVKEKMKSDTPLDYAVFQLSPKHSRCELFVSSNGNTEKLASGSVKPFVTHLKVAEEQVALAVQSIKLEVEKRKYAETWFTKGTLERFVRFVSTPEVLELVNTFDAEMSQLEAAWRIYSQGVGGQHAGALGGGGTGITAAADATKKELLRAIDVRLVAVRQDLTTACARASAAGFNPDTVSQLQLFADQFGAHCLNEACTKFISLCQRRSDVINPWKPSVDDRAVRSSCESDMSN
;
A
#
# COMPACT_ATOMS: atom_id res chain seq x y z
N MET A 1 -26.49 5.64 27.79
CA MET A 1 -27.70 5.31 27.00
C MET A 1 -27.33 4.23 26.00
N LYS A 2 -27.87 3.03 26.18
CA LYS A 2 -27.58 1.85 25.37
C LYS A 2 -28.74 1.69 24.38
N VAL A 3 -28.51 2.04 23.12
CA VAL A 3 -29.55 1.93 22.09
C VAL A 3 -29.68 0.47 21.70
N ILE A 4 -30.87 -0.05 21.94
CA ILE A 4 -31.37 -1.38 21.59
C ILE A 4 -31.52 -1.42 20.06
N TRP A 5 -30.90 -2.40 19.40
CA TRP A 5 -31.19 -2.70 17.99
C TRP A 5 -32.22 -3.83 17.95
N ASP A 6 -33.39 -3.48 17.45
CA ASP A 6 -34.47 -4.38 17.10
C ASP A 6 -34.00 -5.39 16.04
N LYS A 7 -34.17 -6.70 16.30
CA LYS A 7 -33.82 -7.77 15.38
C LYS A 7 -35.05 -8.18 14.59
N GLY A 8 -35.24 -7.54 13.44
CA GLY A 8 -36.27 -7.89 12.48
C GLY A 8 -35.79 -7.77 11.03
N ALA A 9 -34.89 -8.66 10.57
CA ALA A 9 -34.67 -8.84 9.14
C ALA A 9 -34.10 -10.23 8.84
N ARG A 10 -34.82 -10.95 7.97
CA ARG A 10 -34.44 -12.19 7.27
C ARG A 10 -32.95 -12.14 6.90
N VAL A 11 -32.15 -13.09 7.35
CA VAL A 11 -30.71 -13.18 7.01
C VAL A 11 -30.61 -13.43 5.51
N LYS A 12 -30.45 -12.36 4.72
CA LYS A 12 -29.94 -12.49 3.35
C LYS A 12 -28.53 -13.03 3.47
N GLU A 13 -28.25 -14.13 2.79
CA GLU A 13 -26.88 -14.66 2.71
C GLU A 13 -25.96 -13.56 2.18
N LYS A 14 -24.93 -13.24 2.96
CA LYS A 14 -24.01 -12.15 2.68
C LYS A 14 -23.09 -12.57 1.53
N MET A 15 -22.94 -11.72 0.51
CA MET A 15 -22.03 -11.99 -0.60
C MET A 15 -20.60 -12.18 -0.08
N LYS A 16 -19.85 -13.10 -0.67
CA LYS A 16 -18.43 -13.30 -0.35
C LYS A 16 -17.58 -12.20 -0.97
N SER A 17 -16.40 -11.92 -0.42
CA SER A 17 -15.53 -10.85 -0.93
C SER A 17 -14.97 -11.14 -2.33
N ASP A 18 -14.86 -12.41 -2.73
CA ASP A 18 -14.41 -12.83 -4.06
C ASP A 18 -15.54 -12.79 -5.12
N THR A 19 -16.77 -12.47 -4.73
CA THR A 19 -17.92 -12.44 -5.65
C THR A 19 -17.73 -11.35 -6.71
N PRO A 20 -17.69 -11.70 -8.01
CA PRO A 20 -17.68 -10.75 -9.11
C PRO A 20 -18.96 -9.93 -9.13
N LEU A 21 -18.85 -8.64 -9.43
CA LEU A 21 -19.99 -7.72 -9.43
C LEU A 21 -20.44 -7.40 -10.86
N ASP A 22 -21.75 -7.30 -11.04
CA ASP A 22 -22.33 -6.77 -12.29
C ASP A 22 -22.18 -5.24 -12.30
N TYR A 23 -22.46 -4.61 -11.15
CA TYR A 23 -22.35 -3.17 -10.96
C TYR A 23 -22.32 -2.82 -9.46
N ALA A 24 -21.94 -1.57 -9.17
CA ALA A 24 -22.15 -0.92 -7.89
C ALA A 24 -22.85 0.42 -8.08
N VAL A 25 -23.67 0.82 -7.11
CA VAL A 25 -24.44 2.08 -7.17
C VAL A 25 -24.30 2.83 -5.86
N PHE A 26 -23.93 4.11 -5.95
CA PHE A 26 -24.11 5.07 -4.87
C PHE A 26 -25.48 5.71 -5.03
N GLN A 27 -26.39 5.47 -4.09
CA GLN A 27 -27.64 6.19 -3.99
C GLN A 27 -27.41 7.47 -3.19
N LEU A 28 -27.65 8.63 -3.80
CA LEU A 28 -27.38 9.93 -3.20
C LEU A 28 -28.58 10.40 -2.38
N SER A 29 -28.31 11.12 -1.30
CA SER A 29 -29.34 11.87 -0.58
C SER A 29 -29.84 13.04 -1.44
N PRO A 30 -31.04 13.60 -1.21
CA PRO A 30 -31.53 14.76 -1.98
C PRO A 30 -30.62 15.99 -1.94
N LYS A 31 -29.77 16.11 -0.92
CA LYS A 31 -28.77 17.20 -0.78
C LYS A 31 -27.39 16.85 -1.33
N HIS A 32 -27.23 15.65 -1.91
CA HIS A 32 -25.98 15.12 -2.48
C HIS A 32 -24.79 15.11 -1.51
N SER A 33 -25.08 15.17 -0.20
CA SER A 33 -24.07 15.21 0.86
C SER A 33 -23.76 13.84 1.46
N ARG A 34 -24.70 12.90 1.31
CA ARG A 34 -24.59 11.53 1.84
C ARG A 34 -24.98 10.52 0.78
N CYS A 35 -24.43 9.31 0.89
CA CYS A 35 -24.78 8.21 0.01
C CYS A 35 -24.91 6.88 0.74
N GLU A 36 -25.60 5.97 0.10
CA GLU A 36 -25.58 4.54 0.40
C GLU A 36 -24.98 3.80 -0.79
N LEU A 37 -23.93 3.03 -0.56
CA LEU A 37 -23.27 2.22 -1.57
C LEU A 37 -23.84 0.81 -1.54
N PHE A 38 -24.36 0.37 -2.68
CA PHE A 38 -24.85 -0.97 -2.92
C PHE A 38 -23.98 -1.67 -3.97
N VAL A 39 -23.79 -2.98 -3.81
CA VAL A 39 -23.15 -3.85 -4.79
C VAL A 39 -24.15 -4.89 -5.27
N SER A 40 -24.11 -5.21 -6.57
CA SER A 40 -25.01 -6.20 -7.16
C SER A 40 -24.24 -7.26 -7.95
N SER A 41 -24.69 -8.50 -7.83
CA SER A 41 -24.17 -9.66 -8.54
C SER A 41 -25.30 -10.68 -8.73
N ASN A 42 -25.51 -11.12 -9.97
CA ASN A 42 -26.51 -12.12 -10.36
C ASN A 42 -27.91 -11.83 -9.80
N GLY A 43 -28.33 -10.56 -9.84
CA GLY A 43 -29.63 -10.11 -9.33
C GLY A 43 -29.75 -10.02 -7.80
N ASN A 44 -28.73 -10.43 -7.04
CA ASN A 44 -28.63 -10.15 -5.63
C ASN A 44 -28.03 -8.74 -5.43
N THR A 45 -28.50 -8.02 -4.41
CA THR A 45 -28.00 -6.68 -4.07
C THR A 45 -27.77 -6.58 -2.56
N GLU A 46 -26.57 -6.13 -2.18
CA GLU A 46 -26.15 -5.96 -0.80
C GLU A 46 -25.70 -4.51 -0.56
N LYS A 47 -26.09 -3.94 0.59
CA LYS A 47 -25.56 -2.65 1.04
C LYS A 47 -24.13 -2.84 1.58
N LEU A 48 -23.18 -2.13 0.99
CA LEU A 48 -21.77 -2.21 1.34
C LEU A 48 -21.36 -1.19 2.41
N ALA A 49 -21.78 0.06 2.21
CA ALA A 49 -21.40 1.19 3.07
C ALA A 49 -22.44 2.31 3.02
N SER A 50 -22.38 3.24 3.97
CA SER A 50 -23.12 4.50 3.93
C SER A 50 -22.31 5.59 4.62
N GLY A 51 -22.34 6.81 4.08
CA GLY A 51 -21.49 7.88 4.59
C GLY A 51 -21.59 9.17 3.79
N SER A 52 -20.56 9.99 3.93
CA SER A 52 -20.37 11.22 3.14
C SER A 52 -20.05 10.90 1.69
N VAL A 53 -20.60 11.67 0.75
CA VAL A 53 -20.28 11.57 -0.69
C VAL A 53 -18.92 12.17 -1.00
N LYS A 54 -18.52 13.20 -0.23
CA LYS A 54 -17.35 14.04 -0.51
C LYS A 54 -16.07 13.22 -0.76
N PRO A 55 -15.68 12.24 0.09
CA PRO A 55 -14.48 11.46 -0.15
C PRO A 55 -14.49 10.71 -1.49
N PHE A 56 -15.65 10.19 -1.91
CA PHE A 56 -15.77 9.48 -3.18
C PHE A 56 -15.63 10.43 -4.37
N VAL A 57 -16.27 11.59 -4.33
CA VAL A 57 -16.16 12.60 -5.40
C VAL A 57 -14.73 13.13 -5.52
N THR A 58 -14.03 13.34 -4.40
CA THR A 58 -12.63 13.77 -4.41
C THR A 58 -11.69 12.75 -5.05
N HIS A 59 -11.99 11.45 -4.92
CA HIS A 59 -11.07 10.38 -5.30
C HIS A 59 -11.52 9.56 -6.52
N LEU A 60 -12.69 9.83 -7.10
CA LEU A 60 -13.26 9.04 -8.19
C LEU A 60 -13.84 9.95 -9.28
N LYS A 61 -13.13 10.05 -10.40
CA LYS A 61 -13.53 10.91 -11.54
C LYS A 61 -14.95 10.60 -12.03
N VAL A 62 -15.30 9.32 -12.15
CA VAL A 62 -16.65 8.90 -12.56
C VAL A 62 -17.74 9.38 -11.59
N ALA A 63 -17.44 9.48 -10.29
CA ALA A 63 -18.37 10.03 -9.32
C ALA A 63 -18.48 11.55 -9.43
N GLU A 64 -17.36 12.25 -9.61
CA GLU A 64 -17.33 13.69 -9.84
C GLU A 64 -18.19 14.09 -11.06
N GLU A 65 -17.97 13.42 -12.20
CA GLU A 65 -18.69 13.69 -13.45
C GLU A 65 -20.20 13.44 -13.30
N GLN A 66 -20.60 12.32 -12.70
CA GLN A 66 -22.01 12.00 -12.51
C GLN A 66 -22.69 12.96 -11.52
N VAL A 67 -22.02 13.36 -10.43
CA VAL A 67 -22.57 14.35 -9.49
C VAL A 67 -22.74 15.72 -10.15
N ALA A 68 -21.83 16.12 -11.04
CA ALA A 68 -21.96 17.36 -11.80
C ALA A 68 -23.20 17.37 -12.72
N LEU A 69 -23.66 16.19 -13.16
CA LEU A 69 -24.91 16.03 -13.93
C LEU A 69 -26.18 16.01 -13.05
N ALA A 70 -26.05 16.29 -11.74
CA ALA A 70 -27.16 16.32 -10.78
C ALA A 70 -28.01 15.03 -10.74
N VAL A 71 -27.40 13.88 -11.03
CA VAL A 71 -28.08 12.58 -10.94
C VAL A 71 -28.37 12.19 -9.49
N GLN A 72 -29.39 11.36 -9.26
CA GLN A 72 -29.72 10.83 -7.93
C GLN A 72 -28.92 9.58 -7.55
N SER A 73 -28.22 8.98 -8.52
CA SER A 73 -27.39 7.81 -8.28
C SER A 73 -26.15 7.80 -9.19
N ILE A 74 -25.03 7.37 -8.63
CA ILE A 74 -23.77 7.18 -9.36
C ILE A 74 -23.62 5.69 -9.60
N LYS A 75 -23.54 5.26 -10.86
CA LYS A 75 -23.35 3.85 -11.21
C LYS A 75 -21.91 3.59 -11.63
N LEU A 76 -21.32 2.55 -11.05
CA LEU A 76 -20.06 1.95 -11.45
C LEU A 76 -20.36 0.62 -12.11
N GLU A 77 -20.13 0.52 -13.41
CA GLU A 77 -20.27 -0.71 -14.17
C GLU A 77 -19.10 -0.85 -15.13
N VAL A 78 -18.76 -2.10 -15.44
CA VAL A 78 -17.69 -2.43 -16.37
C VAL A 78 -18.38 -3.06 -17.57
N GLU A 79 -18.26 -2.42 -18.74
CA GLU A 79 -18.61 -3.09 -20.00
C GLU A 79 -17.88 -4.43 -20.06
N LYS A 80 -18.50 -5.49 -20.60
CA LYS A 80 -17.97 -6.87 -20.59
C LYS A 80 -16.55 -6.96 -21.17
N ARG A 81 -15.55 -6.61 -20.36
CA ARG A 81 -14.14 -6.66 -20.66
C ARG A 81 -13.65 -8.04 -20.25
N LYS A 82 -12.75 -8.58 -21.07
CA LYS A 82 -11.97 -9.75 -20.72
C LYS A 82 -11.35 -9.49 -19.35
N TYR A 83 -11.56 -10.38 -18.38
CA TYR A 83 -10.98 -10.35 -17.02
C TYR A 83 -11.61 -9.37 -16.01
N ALA A 84 -12.74 -8.70 -16.28
CA ALA A 84 -13.39 -7.85 -15.26
C ALA A 84 -13.71 -8.61 -13.96
N GLU A 85 -14.06 -9.89 -14.08
CA GLU A 85 -14.40 -10.77 -12.97
C GLU A 85 -13.24 -11.01 -11.97
N THR A 86 -11.98 -10.81 -12.39
CA THR A 86 -10.81 -11.06 -11.53
C THR A 86 -10.48 -9.90 -10.60
N TRP A 87 -10.99 -8.70 -10.88
CA TRP A 87 -10.68 -7.50 -10.11
C TRP A 87 -11.92 -6.69 -9.70
N PHE A 88 -13.02 -6.72 -10.46
CA PHE A 88 -14.27 -6.04 -10.12
C PHE A 88 -15.14 -6.92 -9.21
N THR A 89 -14.66 -7.12 -7.99
CA THR A 89 -15.30 -7.95 -6.96
C THR A 89 -15.79 -7.11 -5.79
N LYS A 90 -16.65 -7.70 -4.95
CA LYS A 90 -17.06 -7.09 -3.68
C LYS A 90 -15.86 -6.65 -2.83
N GLY A 91 -14.85 -7.51 -2.71
CA GLY A 91 -13.66 -7.27 -1.90
C GLY A 91 -12.84 -6.09 -2.40
N THR A 92 -12.74 -5.89 -3.73
CA THR A 92 -12.09 -4.71 -4.31
C THR A 92 -12.83 -3.43 -3.92
N LEU A 93 -14.16 -3.43 -3.96
CA LEU A 93 -14.94 -2.27 -3.54
C LEU A 93 -14.87 -2.02 -2.03
N GLU A 94 -14.87 -3.06 -1.21
CA GLU A 94 -14.66 -2.93 0.24
C GLU A 94 -13.30 -2.27 0.54
N ARG A 95 -12.25 -2.66 -0.17
CA ARG A 95 -10.92 -2.06 -0.02
C ARG A 95 -10.85 -0.63 -0.56
N PHE A 96 -11.49 -0.33 -1.68
CA PHE A 96 -11.61 1.03 -2.18
C PHE A 96 -12.30 1.94 -1.16
N VAL A 97 -13.43 1.50 -0.56
CA VAL A 97 -14.11 2.24 0.51
C VAL A 97 -13.20 2.46 1.72
N ARG A 98 -12.43 1.45 2.12
CA ARG A 98 -11.42 1.60 3.18
C ARG A 98 -10.35 2.64 2.81
N PHE A 99 -9.82 2.59 1.60
CA PHE A 99 -8.82 3.55 1.13
C PHE A 99 -9.34 4.99 1.16
N VAL A 100 -10.53 5.23 0.60
CA VAL A 100 -11.15 6.56 0.59
C VAL A 100 -11.45 7.09 1.99
N SER A 101 -11.65 6.20 2.97
CA SER A 101 -11.88 6.58 4.37
C SER A 101 -10.58 6.87 5.13
N THR A 102 -9.49 6.18 4.80
CA THR A 102 -8.19 6.28 5.47
C THR A 102 -7.05 6.04 4.47
N PRO A 103 -6.76 7.00 3.57
CA PRO A 103 -5.72 6.83 2.55
C PRO A 103 -4.32 6.69 3.16
N GLU A 104 -4.12 7.23 4.36
CA GLU A 104 -2.85 7.27 5.08
C GLU A 104 -2.26 5.87 5.31
N VAL A 105 -3.12 4.83 5.38
CA VAL A 105 -2.69 3.44 5.57
C VAL A 105 -1.76 2.96 4.45
N LEU A 106 -2.00 3.40 3.20
CA LEU A 106 -1.15 3.05 2.06
C LEU A 106 -0.12 4.15 1.76
N GLU A 107 -0.47 5.42 1.98
CA GLU A 107 0.44 6.55 1.75
C GLU A 107 1.65 6.57 2.70
N LEU A 108 1.49 6.14 3.95
CA LEU A 108 2.61 6.04 4.90
C LEU A 108 3.64 5.01 4.45
N VAL A 109 3.20 3.88 3.89
CA VAL A 109 4.11 2.86 3.33
C VAL A 109 4.97 3.50 2.24
N ASN A 110 4.35 4.25 1.33
CA ASN A 110 5.04 4.92 0.24
C ASN A 110 5.98 6.03 0.75
N THR A 111 5.60 6.72 1.83
CA THR A 111 6.41 7.77 2.46
C THR A 111 7.69 7.18 3.06
N PHE A 112 7.58 6.11 3.84
CA PHE A 112 8.75 5.46 4.43
C PHE A 112 9.66 4.79 3.39
N ASP A 113 9.11 4.19 2.33
CA ASP A 113 9.92 3.65 1.23
C ASP A 113 10.70 4.75 0.49
N ALA A 114 10.06 5.91 0.25
CA ALA A 114 10.71 7.05 -0.38
C ALA A 114 11.84 7.59 0.50
N GLU A 115 11.59 7.76 1.80
CA GLU A 115 12.61 8.19 2.76
C GLU A 115 13.78 7.20 2.83
N MET A 116 13.49 5.90 2.94
CA MET A 116 14.52 4.86 2.96
C MET A 116 15.37 4.89 1.69
N SER A 117 14.74 5.05 0.52
CA SER A 117 15.44 5.17 -0.77
C SER A 117 16.33 6.41 -0.83
N GLN A 118 15.88 7.54 -0.26
CA GLN A 118 16.66 8.78 -0.19
C GLN A 118 17.88 8.63 0.74
N LEU A 119 17.71 7.98 1.89
CA LEU A 119 18.79 7.71 2.84
C LEU A 119 19.84 6.77 2.24
N GLU A 120 19.44 5.72 1.52
CA GLU A 120 20.37 4.82 0.81
C GLU A 120 21.15 5.54 -0.30
N ALA A 121 20.50 6.45 -1.02
CA ALA A 121 21.16 7.28 -2.01
C ALA A 121 22.16 8.25 -1.36
N ALA A 122 21.76 8.94 -0.29
CA ALA A 122 22.62 9.83 0.48
C ALA A 122 23.83 9.08 1.04
N TRP A 123 23.60 7.91 1.64
CA TRP A 123 24.67 7.06 2.18
C TRP A 123 25.71 6.73 1.10
N ARG A 124 25.28 6.32 -0.10
CA ARG A 124 26.18 6.03 -1.23
C ARG A 124 27.03 7.24 -1.65
N ILE A 125 26.43 8.42 -1.72
CA ILE A 125 27.12 9.66 -2.09
C ILE A 125 28.21 9.99 -1.06
N TYR A 126 27.88 9.93 0.22
CA TYR A 126 28.83 10.28 1.27
C TYR A 126 29.90 9.20 1.46
N SER A 127 29.55 7.92 1.37
CA SER A 127 30.52 6.82 1.57
C SER A 127 31.56 6.75 0.46
N GLN A 128 31.16 6.87 -0.80
CA GLN A 128 32.07 6.84 -1.96
C GLN A 128 32.98 8.06 -2.04
N GLY A 129 32.59 9.17 -1.38
CA GLY A 129 33.30 10.43 -1.47
C GLY A 129 33.09 11.05 -2.85
N VAL A 130 32.91 12.36 -2.88
CA VAL A 130 33.18 13.15 -4.08
C VAL A 130 34.68 13.03 -4.34
N GLY A 131 35.07 11.97 -5.05
CA GLY A 131 36.43 11.70 -5.46
C GLY A 131 36.78 12.54 -6.66
N GLY A 132 37.50 13.64 -6.44
CA GLY A 132 38.18 14.36 -7.51
C GLY A 132 38.67 15.76 -7.09
N GLN A 133 40.00 15.87 -6.90
CA GLN A 133 40.81 17.09 -6.69
C GLN A 133 40.84 17.54 -5.23
N HIS A 134 41.88 17.30 -4.43
CA HIS A 134 43.27 17.72 -4.65
C HIS A 134 44.28 16.70 -4.12
N ALA A 135 44.81 15.86 -5.02
CA ALA A 135 46.16 15.33 -4.84
C ALA A 135 47.11 16.29 -5.57
N GLY A 136 47.82 17.11 -4.81
CA GLY A 136 48.96 17.88 -5.31
C GLY A 136 48.87 19.38 -5.08
N ALA A 137 49.24 19.84 -3.88
CA ALA A 137 50.22 20.92 -3.70
C ALA A 137 50.51 21.10 -2.20
N LEU A 138 51.79 21.32 -1.90
CA LEU A 138 52.42 21.36 -0.60
C LEU A 138 51.83 22.39 0.38
N GLY A 139 51.95 22.10 1.69
CA GLY A 139 51.97 23.13 2.73
C GLY A 139 51.37 22.69 4.06
N GLY A 140 52.23 22.40 5.05
CA GLY A 140 51.83 22.02 6.41
C GLY A 140 50.89 23.05 7.04
N GLY A 141 49.69 22.59 7.43
CA GLY A 141 48.63 23.40 8.03
C GLY A 141 47.23 22.83 7.83
N GLY A 142 47.03 21.99 6.81
CA GLY A 142 45.72 21.42 6.44
C GLY A 142 45.29 20.14 7.16
N THR A 143 46.19 19.46 7.88
CA THR A 143 45.93 18.13 8.48
C THR A 143 44.78 18.12 9.49
N GLY A 144 44.59 19.22 10.23
CA GLY A 144 43.47 19.34 11.18
C GLY A 144 42.11 19.53 10.51
N ILE A 145 42.07 20.24 9.37
CA ILE A 145 40.83 20.50 8.61
C ILE A 145 40.36 19.22 7.90
N THR A 146 41.28 18.44 7.33
CA THR A 146 40.96 17.15 6.71
C THR A 146 40.50 16.12 7.75
N ALA A 147 41.13 16.06 8.92
CA ALA A 147 40.72 15.15 9.99
C ALA A 147 39.34 15.51 10.60
N ALA A 148 39.04 16.81 10.74
CA ALA A 148 37.74 17.29 11.20
C ALA A 148 36.64 16.97 10.16
N ALA A 149 36.90 17.21 8.87
CA ALA A 149 35.96 16.87 7.79
C ALA A 149 35.69 15.36 7.72
N ASP A 150 36.72 14.53 7.90
CA ASP A 150 36.59 13.07 7.98
C ASP A 150 35.77 12.63 9.19
N ALA A 151 35.94 13.28 10.35
CA ALA A 151 35.15 13.01 11.54
C ALA A 151 33.67 13.39 11.33
N THR A 152 33.39 14.56 10.75
CA THR A 152 32.02 14.98 10.40
C THR A 152 31.37 14.03 9.40
N LYS A 153 32.11 13.58 8.38
CA LYS A 153 31.63 12.58 7.41
C LYS A 153 31.27 11.27 8.09
N LYS A 154 32.10 10.77 9.00
CA LYS A 154 31.83 9.54 9.76
C LYS A 154 30.58 9.67 10.62
N GLU A 155 30.44 10.81 11.30
CA GLU A 155 29.27 11.07 12.15
C GLU A 155 27.98 11.20 11.32
N LEU A 156 28.05 11.82 10.13
CA LEU A 156 26.93 11.88 9.20
C LEU A 156 26.52 10.49 8.71
N LEU A 157 27.47 9.65 8.31
CA LEU A 157 27.19 8.27 7.90
C LEU A 157 26.55 7.48 9.05
N ARG A 158 27.06 7.63 10.28
CA ARG A 158 26.47 7.01 11.48
C ARG A 158 25.02 7.48 11.71
N ALA A 159 24.74 8.77 11.52
CA ALA A 159 23.39 9.31 11.66
C ALA A 159 22.45 8.75 10.58
N ILE A 160 22.91 8.62 9.34
CA ILE A 160 22.16 7.99 8.24
C ILE A 160 21.88 6.52 8.57
N ASP A 161 22.86 5.77 9.07
CA ASP A 161 22.69 4.36 9.45
C ASP A 161 21.64 4.20 10.56
N VAL A 162 21.67 5.07 11.58
CA VAL A 162 20.65 5.08 12.65
C VAL A 162 19.26 5.35 12.09
N ARG A 163 19.11 6.33 11.19
CA ARG A 163 17.80 6.63 10.58
C ARG A 163 17.34 5.51 9.63
N LEU A 164 18.26 4.87 8.91
CA LEU A 164 17.96 3.71 8.05
C LEU A 164 17.35 2.56 8.86
N VAL A 165 17.90 2.27 10.04
CA VAL A 165 17.33 1.25 10.93
C VAL A 165 15.93 1.65 11.39
N ALA A 166 15.75 2.90 11.82
CA ALA A 166 14.45 3.39 12.28
C ALA A 166 13.39 3.37 11.16
N VAL A 167 13.69 3.91 9.97
CA VAL A 167 12.75 3.96 8.85
C VAL A 167 12.40 2.56 8.33
N ARG A 168 13.34 1.60 8.40
CA ARG A 168 13.06 0.19 8.05
C ARG A 168 12.04 -0.42 8.99
N GLN A 169 12.14 -0.12 10.29
CA GLN A 169 11.15 -0.56 11.27
C GLN A 169 9.80 0.11 11.02
N ASP A 170 9.79 1.43 10.79
CA ASP A 170 8.57 2.19 10.46
C ASP A 170 7.87 1.64 9.21
N LEU A 171 8.64 1.34 8.16
CA LEU A 171 8.16 0.73 6.92
C LEU A 171 7.55 -0.65 7.16
N THR A 172 8.22 -1.50 7.95
CA THR A 172 7.72 -2.84 8.30
C THR A 172 6.37 -2.75 9.03
N THR A 173 6.27 -1.86 10.01
CA THR A 173 5.03 -1.63 10.75
C THR A 173 3.92 -1.07 9.86
N ALA A 174 4.24 -0.14 8.95
CA ALA A 174 3.28 0.39 7.99
C ALA A 174 2.78 -0.70 7.03
N CYS A 175 3.66 -1.56 6.51
CA CYS A 175 3.29 -2.69 5.65
C CYS A 175 2.38 -3.71 6.37
N ALA A 176 2.67 -4.01 7.63
CA ALA A 176 1.81 -4.88 8.45
C ALA A 176 0.42 -4.26 8.64
N ARG A 177 0.34 -2.94 8.89
CA ARG A 177 -0.93 -2.21 9.01
C ARG A 177 -1.71 -2.18 7.69
N ALA A 178 -1.03 -1.96 6.57
CA ALA A 178 -1.64 -2.02 5.25
C ALA A 178 -2.22 -3.41 4.96
N SER A 179 -1.45 -4.47 5.25
CA SER A 179 -1.88 -5.86 5.11
C SER A 179 -3.11 -6.17 5.97
N ALA A 180 -3.11 -5.74 7.24
CA ALA A 180 -4.25 -5.90 8.14
C ALA A 180 -5.51 -5.15 7.66
N ALA A 181 -5.35 -4.03 6.95
CA ALA A 181 -6.46 -3.31 6.30
C ALA A 181 -6.89 -3.94 4.95
N GLY A 182 -6.24 -5.02 4.52
CA GLY A 182 -6.54 -5.76 3.30
C GLY A 182 -5.72 -5.37 2.08
N PHE A 183 -4.71 -4.50 2.22
CA PHE A 183 -3.81 -4.10 1.13
C PHE A 183 -2.58 -5.00 1.12
N ASN A 184 -2.48 -5.84 0.09
CA ASN A 184 -1.36 -6.75 -0.16
C ASN A 184 -1.04 -6.75 -1.67
N PRO A 185 0.06 -7.38 -2.12
CA PRO A 185 0.47 -7.30 -3.53
C PRO A 185 -0.63 -7.69 -4.54
N ASP A 186 -1.41 -8.73 -4.23
CA ASP A 186 -2.48 -9.21 -5.10
C ASP A 186 -3.67 -8.26 -5.11
N THR A 187 -4.11 -7.80 -3.93
CA THR A 187 -5.27 -6.93 -3.80
C THR A 187 -5.00 -5.52 -4.30
N VAL A 188 -3.77 -5.02 -4.14
CA VAL A 188 -3.32 -3.73 -4.66
C VAL A 188 -3.27 -3.76 -6.19
N SER A 189 -2.89 -4.88 -6.80
CA SER A 189 -2.95 -5.05 -8.26
C SER A 189 -4.40 -4.99 -8.78
N GLN A 190 -5.35 -5.61 -8.07
CA GLN A 190 -6.79 -5.48 -8.39
C GLN A 190 -7.32 -4.05 -8.22
N LEU A 191 -6.86 -3.35 -7.16
CA LEU A 191 -7.23 -1.95 -6.90
C LEU A 191 -6.67 -0.99 -7.94
N GLN A 192 -5.48 -1.27 -8.49
CA GLN A 192 -4.90 -0.49 -9.57
C GLN A 192 -5.78 -0.55 -10.83
N LEU A 193 -6.23 -1.75 -11.22
CA LEU A 193 -7.18 -1.94 -12.34
C LEU A 193 -8.50 -1.22 -12.11
N PHE A 194 -9.03 -1.29 -10.88
CA PHE A 194 -10.22 -0.52 -10.48
C PHE A 194 -9.99 0.98 -10.64
N ALA A 195 -8.84 1.48 -10.16
CA ALA A 195 -8.50 2.88 -10.22
C ALA A 195 -8.33 3.38 -11.65
N ASP A 196 -7.72 2.59 -12.54
CA ASP A 196 -7.61 2.90 -13.96
C ASP A 196 -8.98 2.94 -14.64
N GLN A 197 -9.87 1.99 -14.31
CA GLN A 197 -11.20 1.93 -14.93
C GLN A 197 -12.09 3.12 -14.54
N PHE A 198 -12.08 3.53 -13.28
CA PHE A 198 -13.02 4.52 -12.75
C PHE A 198 -12.39 5.89 -12.45
N GLY A 199 -11.11 6.07 -12.79
CA GLY A 199 -10.38 7.34 -12.64
C GLY A 199 -10.08 7.71 -11.20
N ALA A 200 -9.55 6.76 -10.41
CA ALA A 200 -9.11 7.00 -9.03
C ALA A 200 -7.60 7.26 -8.95
N HIS A 201 -7.15 8.42 -9.41
CA HIS A 201 -5.73 8.74 -9.60
C HIS A 201 -4.86 8.58 -8.34
N CYS A 202 -5.31 9.10 -7.20
CA CYS A 202 -4.57 8.99 -5.94
C CYS A 202 -4.40 7.52 -5.49
N LEU A 203 -5.46 6.70 -5.64
CA LEU A 203 -5.37 5.26 -5.36
C LEU A 203 -4.40 4.58 -6.34
N ASN A 204 -4.47 4.90 -7.63
CA ASN A 204 -3.58 4.31 -8.64
C ASN A 204 -2.11 4.62 -8.34
N GLU A 205 -1.79 5.87 -8.00
CA GLU A 205 -0.44 6.27 -7.63
C GLU A 205 0.04 5.52 -6.38
N ALA A 206 -0.81 5.45 -5.35
CA ALA A 206 -0.49 4.74 -4.12
C ALA A 206 -0.25 3.24 -4.36
N CYS A 207 -1.07 2.61 -5.22
CA CYS A 207 -0.91 1.21 -5.60
C CYS A 207 0.38 0.97 -6.39
N THR A 208 0.68 1.85 -7.36
CA THR A 208 1.88 1.76 -8.20
C THR A 208 3.16 1.80 -7.38
N LYS A 209 3.23 2.74 -6.42
CA LYS A 209 4.36 2.86 -5.49
C LYS A 209 4.49 1.62 -4.59
N PHE A 210 3.36 1.12 -4.04
CA PHE A 210 3.37 -0.08 -3.20
C PHE A 210 3.85 -1.32 -3.96
N ILE A 211 3.40 -1.53 -5.20
CA ILE A 211 3.85 -2.63 -6.07
C ILE A 211 5.35 -2.51 -6.35
N SER A 212 5.83 -1.30 -6.66
CA SER A 212 7.26 -1.05 -6.90
C SER A 212 8.11 -1.34 -5.66
N LEU A 213 7.62 -0.98 -4.47
CA LEU A 213 8.23 -1.34 -3.20
C LEU A 213 8.32 -2.88 -3.04
N CYS A 214 7.23 -3.61 -3.32
CA CYS A 214 7.19 -5.07 -3.24
C CYS A 214 8.23 -5.76 -4.14
N GLN A 215 8.51 -5.17 -5.30
CA GLN A 215 9.52 -5.66 -6.23
C GLN A 215 10.95 -5.34 -5.75
N ARG A 216 11.19 -4.14 -5.21
CA ARG A 216 12.52 -3.69 -4.78
C ARG A 216 12.96 -4.25 -3.43
N ARG A 217 12.02 -4.45 -2.50
CA ARG A 217 12.29 -4.78 -1.10
C ARG A 217 11.49 -6.00 -0.65
N SER A 218 11.56 -7.09 -1.41
CA SER A 218 10.83 -8.33 -1.11
C SER A 218 11.22 -8.93 0.25
N ASP A 219 12.42 -8.64 0.74
CA ASP A 219 12.95 -9.04 2.04
C ASP A 219 12.26 -8.33 3.23
N VAL A 220 11.84 -7.08 3.05
CA VAL A 220 11.13 -6.29 4.07
C VAL A 220 9.64 -6.67 4.11
N ILE A 221 9.06 -7.03 2.97
CA ILE A 221 7.62 -7.29 2.83
C ILE A 221 7.25 -8.76 3.12
N ASN A 222 8.18 -9.69 2.92
CA ASN A 222 8.00 -11.09 3.30
C ASN A 222 9.09 -11.51 4.31
N PRO A 223 8.86 -11.33 5.63
CA PRO A 223 9.78 -11.84 6.64
C PRO A 223 9.85 -13.39 6.68
N TRP A 224 8.96 -14.09 5.95
CA TRP A 224 8.67 -15.52 6.10
C TRP A 224 9.06 -16.38 4.88
N LYS A 225 10.01 -15.94 4.05
CA LYS A 225 10.83 -16.92 3.34
C LYS A 225 12.04 -17.22 4.22
N PRO A 226 12.10 -18.38 4.91
CA PRO A 226 13.38 -18.82 5.42
C PRO A 226 14.32 -18.91 4.21
N SER A 227 15.47 -18.25 4.33
CA SER A 227 16.62 -18.55 3.49
C SER A 227 16.75 -20.06 3.42
N VAL A 228 16.61 -20.63 2.22
CA VAL A 228 16.93 -22.04 1.98
C VAL A 228 18.45 -22.11 1.91
N ASP A 229 19.13 -21.87 3.03
CA ASP A 229 20.58 -22.07 3.13
C ASP A 229 21.06 -22.25 4.58
N ASP A 230 20.29 -22.99 5.40
CA ASP A 230 20.72 -23.40 6.75
C ASP A 230 20.17 -24.78 7.13
N ARG A 231 20.17 -25.72 6.17
CA ARG A 231 19.92 -27.16 6.45
C ARG A 231 21.04 -28.08 5.97
N ALA A 232 22.21 -27.55 5.68
CA ALA A 232 23.44 -28.33 5.75
C ALA A 232 24.02 -28.11 7.15
N VAL A 233 24.57 -29.16 7.77
CA VAL A 233 25.18 -29.13 9.12
C VAL A 233 24.20 -29.27 10.31
N ARG A 234 23.51 -30.41 10.37
CA ARG A 234 23.58 -31.34 11.52
C ARG A 234 22.55 -32.46 11.38
N SER A 235 23.04 -33.64 11.03
CA SER A 235 22.57 -34.90 11.58
C SER A 235 23.57 -35.98 11.18
N SER A 236 24.69 -36.01 11.90
CA SER A 236 25.47 -37.25 12.02
C SER A 236 24.64 -38.24 12.83
N CYS A 237 24.29 -39.35 12.21
CA CYS A 237 23.93 -40.58 12.91
C CYS A 237 24.74 -41.70 12.25
N GLU A 238 26.02 -41.78 12.59
CA GLU A 238 26.72 -43.07 12.61
C GLU A 238 26.09 -43.91 13.72
N SER A 239 25.68 -45.13 13.36
CA SER A 239 25.90 -46.39 14.10
C SER A 239 25.30 -47.48 13.20
N ASP A 240 26.11 -48.30 12.51
CA ASP A 240 26.73 -49.55 13.02
C ASP A 240 25.67 -50.58 13.49
N MET A 241 25.70 -51.88 13.19
CA MET A 241 26.62 -52.78 12.49
C MET A 241 25.89 -54.13 12.32
N SER A 242 26.19 -54.81 11.22
CA SER A 242 26.42 -56.27 11.07
C SER A 242 25.43 -57.34 11.55
N ASN A 243 25.21 -58.27 10.61
CA ASN A 243 24.76 -59.67 10.68
C ASN A 243 23.27 -59.98 10.93
#